data_AF-A0A961QTQ5-F1
#
_entry.id   AF-A0A961QTQ5-F1
#
_cell.length_a   1.000
_cell.length_b   1.000
_cell.length_c   1.000
_cell.angle_alpha   90.00
_cell.angle_beta   90.00
_cell.angle_gamma   90.00
#
_symmetry.space_group_name_H-M   'P 1'
#
loop_
_entity.id
_entity.type
_entity.pdbx_description
1 polymer ?
#
loop_
_entity_poly.entity_id
_entity_poly.type
_entity_poly.pdbx_seq_one_letter_code
_entity_poly.pdbx_strand_id
1 'polypeptide(L)' 'DDMPAHIKAAHLPTSLQIPVLGGRLVLGTWQGIYLVEHRARPHRREIVALVQ' A
#
# COMPACT_ATOMS: atom_id res chain seq x y z
N ASP A 1 10.04 -10.66 -18.36
CA ASP A 1 11.13 -10.03 -17.59
C ASP A 1 10.48 -9.02 -16.66
N ASP A 2 10.52 -9.28 -15.35
CA ASP A 2 9.81 -8.52 -14.31
C ASP A 2 10.74 -7.58 -13.53
N MET A 3 12.03 -7.46 -13.92
CA MET A 3 13.02 -6.65 -13.21
C MET A 3 12.55 -5.20 -12.90
N PRO A 4 11.89 -4.47 -13.82
CA PRO A 4 11.40 -3.12 -13.52
C PRO A 4 10.37 -3.07 -12.39
N ALA A 5 9.54 -4.12 -12.22
CA ALA A 5 8.55 -4.19 -11.14
C ALA A 5 9.23 -4.37 -9.77
N HIS A 6 10.33 -5.13 -9.72
CA HIS A 6 11.12 -5.31 -8.50
C HIS A 6 11.79 -4.00 -8.05
N ILE A 7 12.33 -3.21 -8.99
CA ILE A 7 12.93 -1.90 -8.67
C ILE A 7 11.86 -0.93 -8.12
N LYS A 8 10.67 -0.87 -8.73
CA LYS A 8 9.57 -0.01 -8.25
C LYS A 8 9.11 -0.40 -6.85
N ALA A 9 8.96 -1.70 -6.57
CA ALA A 9 8.56 -2.18 -5.25
C ALA A 9 9.61 -1.91 -4.17
N ALA A 10 10.91 -1.88 -4.52
CA ALA A 10 11.97 -1.52 -3.59
C ALA A 10 12.05 -0.01 -3.30
N HIS A 11 11.57 0.82 -4.23
CA HIS A 11 11.67 2.28 -4.13
C HIS A 11 10.40 2.95 -3.59
N LEU A 12 9.23 2.34 -3.84
CA LEU A 12 7.96 2.81 -3.32
C LEU A 12 7.69 2.25 -1.92
N PRO A 13 7.04 3.01 -1.02
CA PRO A 13 6.64 2.50 0.29
C PRO A 13 5.77 1.25 0.15
N THR A 14 6.16 0.15 0.79
CA THR A 14 5.36 -1.08 0.86
C THR A 14 4.50 -1.16 2.12
N SER A 15 4.66 -0.20 3.03
CA SER A 15 3.85 -0.03 4.25
C SER A 15 3.57 1.44 4.49
N LEU A 16 2.45 1.72 5.18
CA LEU A 16 2.01 3.06 5.54
C LEU A 16 1.69 3.09 7.03
N GLN A 17 2.10 4.16 7.71
CA GLN A 17 1.60 4.48 9.05
C GLN A 17 0.48 5.50 8.92
N ILE A 18 -0.70 5.16 9.43
CA ILE A 18 -1.90 5.99 9.31
C ILE A 18 -2.49 6.20 10.71
N PRO A 19 -2.62 7.44 11.20
CA PRO A 19 -3.23 7.69 12.50
C PRO A 19 -4.69 7.24 12.53
N VAL A 20 -5.11 6.67 13.66
CA VAL A 20 -6.50 6.32 13.96
C VAL A 20 -6.96 7.15 15.16
N LEU A 21 -8.03 7.92 14.99
CA LEU A 21 -8.65 8.71 16.07
C LEU A 21 -10.13 8.40 16.12
N GLY A 22 -10.65 8.09 17.31
CA GLY A 22 -12.07 7.74 17.49
C GLY A 22 -12.54 6.57 16.62
N GLY A 23 -11.65 5.58 16.37
CA GLY A 23 -11.95 4.43 15.53
C GLY A 23 -12.01 4.70 14.02
N ARG A 24 -11.55 5.88 13.57
CA ARG A 24 -11.52 6.26 12.14
C ARG A 24 -10.10 6.60 11.70
N LEU A 25 -9.75 6.18 10.49
CA LEU A 25 -8.50 6.58 9.84
C LEU A 25 -8.51 8.09 9.59
N VAL A 26 -7.44 8.77 9.99
CA VAL A 26 -7.29 10.22 9.81
C VAL A 26 -6.66 10.49 8.46
N LEU A 27 -7.48 10.45 7.43
CA LEU A 27 -7.10 10.81 6.06
C LEU A 27 -7.57 12.24 5.75
N GLY A 28 -6.75 13.00 5.03
CA GLY A 28 -7.20 14.27 4.43
C GLY A 28 -8.26 14.03 3.35
N THR A 29 -9.02 15.08 2.99
CA THR A 29 -10.16 15.02 2.04
C THR A 29 -9.84 14.29 0.72
N TRP A 30 -8.59 14.35 0.26
CA TRP A 30 -8.14 13.79 -1.01
C TRP A 30 -7.12 12.64 -0.85
N GLN A 31 -6.91 12.15 0.37
CA GLN A 31 -6.03 11.01 0.62
C GLN A 31 -6.80 9.70 0.49
N GLY A 32 -6.24 8.79 -0.30
CA GLY A 32 -6.73 7.42 -0.45
C GLY A 32 -5.58 6.42 -0.28
N ILE A 33 -5.90 5.22 0.18
CA ILE A 33 -4.95 4.11 0.29
C ILE A 33 -5.11 3.23 -0.94
N TYR A 34 -4.00 3.00 -1.65
CA TYR A 34 -4.01 2.23 -2.89
C TYR A 34 -3.04 1.05 -2.81
N LEU A 35 -3.48 -0.11 -3.30
CA LEU A 35 -2.62 -1.23 -3.66
C LEU A 35 -2.33 -1.11 -5.16
N VAL A 36 -1.05 -1.00 -5.52
CA VAL A 36 -0.63 -0.93 -6.93
C VAL A 36 0.10 -2.22 -7.29
N GLU A 37 -0.51 -3.03 -8.17
CA GLU A 37 0.15 -4.20 -8.76
C GLU A 37 1.08 -3.72 -9.89
N HIS A 38 2.37 -3.97 -9.73
CA HIS A 38 3.38 -3.58 -10.72
C HIS A 38 3.70 -4.69 -11.73
N ARG A 39 3.24 -5.93 -11.49
CA ARG A 39 3.43 -7.04 -12.42
C ARG A 39 2.39 -7.01 -13.54
N ALA A 40 2.80 -7.45 -14.73
CA ALA A 40 1.92 -7.51 -15.89
C ALA A 40 0.82 -8.58 -15.78
N ARG A 41 1.03 -9.60 -14.94
CA ARG A 41 0.05 -10.66 -14.68
C ARG A 41 -0.66 -10.40 -13.35
N PRO A 42 -1.96 -10.72 -13.23
CA PRO A 42 -2.68 -10.57 -11.98
C PRO A 42 -2.15 -11.55 -10.92
N HIS A 43 -2.07 -11.09 -9.68
CA HIS A 43 -1.67 -11.89 -8.54
C HIS A 43 -2.62 -11.68 -7.35
N ARG A 44 -2.80 -12.72 -6.54
CA ARG A 44 -3.46 -12.57 -5.24
C ARG A 44 -2.50 -11.89 -4.27
N ARG A 45 -2.95 -10.83 -3.63
CA ARG A 45 -2.20 -10.09 -2.61
C ARG A 45 -2.91 -10.21 -1.26
N GLU A 46 -2.12 -10.17 -0.20
CA GLU A 46 -2.58 -10.11 1.17
C GLU A 46 -2.06 -8.82 1.79
N ILE A 47 -2.95 -8.09 2.45
CA ILE A 47 -2.64 -6.84 3.14
C ILE A 47 -2.98 -7.05 4.61
N VAL A 48 -2.06 -6.67 5.49
CA VAL A 48 -2.25 -6.73 6.94
C VAL A 48 -2.26 -5.33 7.52
N ALA A 49 -3.03 -5.13 8.59
CA ALA A 49 -3.04 -3.91 9.37
C ALA A 49 -2.84 -4.27 10.84
N LEU A 50 -1.96 -3.53 11.51
CA LEU A 50 -1.75 -3.61 12.94
C LEU A 50 -2.24 -2.31 13.56
N VAL A 51 -3.11 -2.44 14.57
CA VAL A 51 -3.53 -1.31 15.40
C VAL A 51 -2.78 -1.44 16.72
N GLN A 52 -1.94 -0.46 17.02
CA GLN A 52 -1.11 -0.40 18.24
C GLN A 52 -1.64 0.67 19.18
#